data_AF-A0A5Q4DBF3-F1
#
_entry.id   AF-A0A5Q4DBF3-F1
#
_cell.length_a   1.000
_cell.length_b   1.000
_cell.length_c   1.000
_cell.angle_alpha   90.00
_cell.angle_beta   90.00
_cell.angle_gamma   90.00
#
_symmetry.space_group_name_H-M   'P 1'
#
loop_
_entity.id
_entity.type
_entity.pdbx_description
1 polymer ?
#
loop_
_entity_poly.entity_id
_entity_poly.type
_entity_poly.pdbx_seq_one_letter_code
_entity_poly.pdbx_strand_id
1 'polypeptide(L)' 'MKITRFPRGTRIRVRKGRFPMDPALVGRTGLVLHPDWLVAEKVGVQLDGEERLRTFTEDELEAV' A
#
# COMPACT_ATOMS: atom_id res chain seq x y z
N MET A 1 -2.75 -18.15 -9.25
CA MET A 1 -1.89 -16.94 -9.22
C MET A 1 -2.82 -15.74 -9.17
N LYS A 2 -2.91 -15.04 -8.03
CA LYS A 2 -3.75 -13.84 -7.92
C LYS A 2 -2.98 -12.71 -8.60
N ILE A 3 -3.60 -12.03 -9.57
CA ILE A 3 -2.99 -10.87 -10.22
C ILE A 3 -3.11 -9.72 -9.21
N THR A 4 -2.00 -9.32 -8.61
CA THR A 4 -1.98 -8.18 -7.69
C THR A 4 -2.14 -6.91 -8.52
N ARG A 5 -2.96 -5.96 -8.06
CA ARG A 5 -3.17 -4.71 -8.82
C ARG A 5 -1.93 -3.81 -8.83
N PHE A 6 -1.00 -4.07 -7.93
CA PHE A 6 0.19 -3.24 -7.71
C PHE A 6 1.44 -4.11 -7.72
N PRO A 7 2.11 -4.26 -8.87
CA PRO A 7 3.40 -4.91 -8.95
C PRO A 7 4.45 -4.28 -8.03
N ARG A 8 5.48 -5.03 -7.68
CA ARG A 8 6.64 -4.48 -6.97
C ARG A 8 7.26 -3.32 -7.77
N GLY A 9 7.60 -2.24 -7.07
CA GLY A 9 8.12 -1.00 -7.66
C GLY A 9 7.03 -0.01 -8.08
N THR A 10 5.75 -0.37 -7.99
CA THR A 10 4.66 0.55 -8.30
C THR A 10 4.67 1.72 -7.34
N ARG A 11 4.62 2.94 -7.88
CA ARG A 11 4.43 4.16 -7.11
C ARG A 11 2.97 4.27 -6.72
N ILE A 12 2.72 4.51 -5.43
CA ILE A 12 1.36 4.63 -4.91
C ILE A 12 1.17 5.91 -4.13
N ARG A 13 -0.09 6.31 -4.02
CA ARG A 13 -0.62 7.24 -3.03
C ARG A 13 -1.61 6.49 -2.14
N VAL A 14 -1.51 6.70 -0.84
CA VAL A 14 -2.47 6.18 0.13
C VAL A 14 -3.74 7.00 0.04
N ARG A 15 -4.89 6.33 -0.06
CA ARG A 15 -6.23 6.93 -0.04
C ARG A 15 -7.08 6.29 1.05
N LYS A 16 -8.22 6.92 1.35
CA LYS A 16 -9.16 6.38 2.33
C LYS A 16 -9.83 5.10 1.80
N GLY A 17 -9.57 3.96 2.45
CA GLY A 17 -10.21 2.69 2.17
C GLY A 17 -11.51 2.48 2.95
N ARG A 18 -12.04 1.25 2.89
CA ARG A 18 -13.29 0.87 3.56
C ARG A 18 -13.16 0.59 5.06
N PHE A 19 -11.95 0.30 5.54
CA PHE A 19 -11.69 -0.03 6.94
C PHE A 19 -11.16 1.18 7.73
N PRO A 20 -11.27 1.18 9.07
CA PRO A 20 -10.62 2.19 9.90
C PRO A 20 -9.11 2.21 9.64
N MET A 21 -8.57 3.39 9.38
CA MET A 21 -7.15 3.63 9.14
C MET A 21 -6.70 4.91 9.84
N ASP A 22 -5.39 5.07 9.99
CA ASP A 22 -4.81 6.32 10.46
C ASP A 22 -5.00 7.42 9.39
N PRO A 23 -5.76 8.50 9.67
CA PRO A 23 -6.02 9.56 8.71
C PRO A 23 -4.75 10.33 8.32
N ALA A 24 -3.69 10.31 9.14
CA ALA A 24 -2.41 10.97 8.83
C ALA A 24 -1.65 10.27 7.70
N LEU A 25 -2.04 9.05 7.33
CA LEU A 25 -1.43 8.31 6.21
C LEU A 25 -2.04 8.69 4.86
N VAL A 26 -3.27 9.20 4.84
CA VAL A 26 -3.97 9.55 3.59
C VAL A 26 -3.21 10.67 2.87
N GLY A 27 -3.02 10.50 1.56
CA GLY A 27 -2.29 11.43 0.70
C GLY A 27 -0.77 11.17 0.65
N ARG A 28 -0.22 10.36 1.55
CA ARG A 28 1.21 10.00 1.53
C ARG A 28 1.54 9.11 0.35
N THR A 29 2.76 9.21 -0.13
CA THR A 29 3.26 8.43 -1.27
C THR A 29 4.34 7.44 -0.85
N GLY A 30 4.52 6.41 -1.66
CA GLY A 30 5.46 5.34 -1.38
C GLY A 30 5.62 4.36 -2.54
N LEU A 31 6.39 3.30 -2.29
CA LEU A 31 6.66 2.25 -3.27
C LEU A 31 6.19 0.89 -2.73
N VAL A 32 5.57 0.11 -3.61
CA VAL A 32 5.21 -1.28 -3.31
C VAL A 32 6.47 -2.13 -3.31
N LEU A 33 6.79 -2.74 -2.17
CA LEU A 33 7.91 -3.67 -2.05
C LEU A 33 7.46 -5.13 -2.02
N HIS A 34 6.29 -5.39 -1.43
CA HIS A 34 5.75 -6.74 -1.32
C HIS A 34 4.28 -6.77 -1.75
N PRO A 35 4.01 -7.20 -2.99
CA PRO A 35 2.65 -7.21 -3.52
C PRO A 35 1.73 -8.25 -2.84
N ASP A 36 2.30 -9.25 -2.16
CA ASP A 36 1.57 -10.35 -1.50
C ASP A 36 2.13 -10.63 -0.09
N TRP A 37 1.85 -9.77 0.89
CA TRP A 37 2.46 -9.87 2.23
C TRP A 37 1.60 -10.67 3.21
N LEU A 38 2.09 -11.83 3.69
CA LEU A 38 1.66 -12.73 4.80
C LEU A 38 0.15 -13.07 4.98
N VAL A 39 -0.76 -12.14 4.73
CA VAL A 39 -2.21 -12.28 4.73
C VAL A 39 -2.70 -11.92 3.33
N ALA A 40 -3.61 -12.73 2.78
CA ALA A 40 -4.25 -12.41 1.52
C ALA A 40 -4.84 -10.99 1.57
N GLU A 41 -4.69 -10.22 0.47
CA GLU A 41 -5.20 -8.85 0.31
C GLU A 41 -4.38 -7.71 0.92
N LYS A 42 -3.18 -7.97 1.46
CA LYS A 42 -2.28 -6.91 1.95
C LYS A 42 -1.08 -6.68 1.03
N VAL A 43 -0.84 -5.41 0.74
CA VAL A 43 0.31 -4.90 -0.02
C VAL A 43 1.26 -4.20 0.95
N GLY A 44 2.51 -4.68 0.97
CA GLY A 44 3.61 -4.07 1.71
C GLY A 44 4.19 -2.88 0.95
N VAL A 45 4.09 -1.70 1.54
CA VAL A 45 4.51 -0.41 0.98
C VAL A 45 5.55 0.23 1.89
N GLN A 46 6.61 0.76 1.31
CA GLN A 46 7.51 1.70 1.98
C GLN A 46 7.07 3.12 1.64
N LEU A 47 6.63 3.88 2.66
CA LEU A 47 6.26 5.28 2.48
C LEU A 47 7.51 6.17 2.41
N ASP A 48 7.41 7.27 1.68
CA ASP A 48 8.50 8.25 1.61
C ASP A 48 8.77 8.84 3.00
N GLY A 49 10.07 8.94 3.33
CA GLY A 49 10.52 9.40 4.65
C GLY A 49 10.36 8.38 5.77
N GLU A 50 9.94 7.14 5.48
CA GLU A 50 9.89 6.06 6.46
C GLU A 50 10.84 4.90 6.10
N GLU A 51 11.52 4.39 7.13
CA GLU A 51 12.34 3.19 7.02
C GLU A 51 11.53 1.90 7.20
N ARG A 52 10.34 2.00 7.80
CA ARG A 52 9.49 0.84 8.09
C ARG A 52 8.51 0.58 6.96
N LEU A 53 8.34 -0.71 6.65
CA LEU A 53 7.26 -1.19 5.81
C LEU A 53 5.92 -1.06 6.53
N ARG A 54 4.91 -0.58 5.81
CA ARG A 54 3.52 -0.60 6.20
C ARG A 54 2.72 -1.53 5.29
N THR A 55 1.62 -2.04 5.80
CA THR A 55 0.71 -2.88 5.01
C THR A 55 -0.61 -2.15 4.79
N PHE A 56 -1.06 -2.11 3.55
CA PHE A 56 -2.34 -1.54 3.14
C PHE A 56 -3.16 -2.58 2.39
N THR A 57 -4.47 -2.41 2.34
CA THR A 57 -5.31 -3.16 1.41
C THR A 57 -5.26 -2.52 0.02
N GLU A 58 -5.63 -3.27 -1.03
CA GLU A 58 -5.65 -2.70 -2.38
C GLU A 58 -6.61 -1.51 -2.52
N ASP A 59 -7.70 -1.47 -1.74
CA ASP A 59 -8.65 -0.35 -1.78
C ASP A 59 -8.12 0.93 -1.12
N GLU A 60 -7.11 0.82 -0.25
CA GLU A 60 -6.41 1.96 0.38
C GLU A 60 -5.29 2.54 -0.51
N LEU A 61 -5.04 1.96 -1.68
CA LEU A 61 -3.95 2.36 -2.57
C LEU A 61 -4.48 2.87 -3.91
N GLU A 62 -3.77 3.84 -4.46
CA GLU A 62 -3.95 4.36 -5.81
C GLU A 62 -2.59 4.43 -6.50
N ALA A 63 -2.48 3.91 -7.72
CA ALA A 63 -1.24 4.01 -8.50
C ALA A 63 -1.07 5.44 -9.02
N VAL A 64 0.16 5.94 -8.99
CA VAL A 64 0.54 7.29 -9.46
C VAL A 64 1.48 7.17 -10.65
#